data_AF-A0A139XCS5-F1
#
_entry.id   AF-A0A139XCS5-F1
#
_cell.length_a   1.000
_cell.length_b   1.000
_cell.length_c   1.000
_cell.angle_alpha   90.00
_cell.angle_beta   90.00
_cell.angle_gamma   90.00
#
_symmetry.space_group_name_H-M   'P 1'
#
loop_
_entity.id
_entity.type
_entity.pdbx_description
1 polymer ?
#
loop_
_entity_poly.entity_id
_entity_poly.type
_entity_poly.pdbx_seq_one_letter_code
_entity_poly.pdbx_strand_id
1 'polypeptide(L)'
;MFNSVYLMIFNYRALAGSNQNVTDAVMPHITVVFKLTKHNFKAALQEFENQQLYFEFTASYLTLLLRDGKHWNVKINLCNI
;
A
#
# COMPACT_ATOMS: atom_id res chain seq x y z
N MET A 1 -23.73 2.44 -0.81
CA MET A 1 -22.73 3.39 -1.33
C MET A 1 -21.67 3.58 -0.27
N PHE A 2 -20.58 2.80 -0.30
CA PHE A 2 -19.43 3.08 0.54
C PHE A 2 -18.57 4.11 -0.19
N ASN A 3 -18.61 5.34 0.30
CA ASN A 3 -17.75 6.41 -0.17
C ASN A 3 -16.30 6.01 0.10
N SER A 4 -15.57 5.80 -0.98
CA SER A 4 -14.16 5.43 -1.04
C SER A 4 -13.28 6.27 -0.13
N VAL A 5 -12.88 5.71 1.00
CA VAL A 5 -11.72 6.18 1.76
C VAL A 5 -10.55 5.26 1.40
N TYR A 6 -9.85 5.56 0.31
CA TYR A 6 -8.63 4.83 -0.05
C TYR A 6 -7.45 5.48 0.69
N LEU A 7 -7.07 4.91 1.82
CA LEU A 7 -5.77 5.20 2.43
C LEU A 7 -4.70 4.40 1.66
N MET A 8 -4.19 4.98 0.57
CA MET A 8 -3.07 4.44 -0.19
C MET A 8 -1.78 4.61 0.62
N ILE A 9 -1.30 3.54 1.24
CA ILE A 9 0.05 3.48 1.81
C ILE A 9 0.92 2.68 0.84
N PHE A 10 1.81 3.36 0.12
CA PHE A 10 2.91 2.72 -0.58
C PHE A 10 3.92 2.23 0.46
N ASN A 11 3.91 0.93 0.77
CA ASN A 11 5.00 0.34 1.55
C ASN A 11 6.20 0.17 0.62
N TYR A 12 7.14 1.12 0.66
CA TYR A 12 8.49 0.87 0.19
C TYR A 12 9.21 0.05 1.26
N ARG A 13 9.56 -1.21 0.95
CA ARG A 13 10.55 -1.94 1.76
C ARG A 13 11.93 -1.58 1.20
N ALA A 14 12.50 -0.48 1.68
CA ALA A 14 13.92 -0.22 1.46
C ALA A 14 14.72 -1.27 2.26
N LEU A 15 15.31 -2.25 1.59
CA LEU A 15 16.29 -3.13 2.20
C LEU A 15 17.56 -2.30 2.44
N ALA A 16 17.66 -1.72 3.64
CA ALA A 16 18.90 -1.14 4.10
C ALA A 16 19.88 -2.28 4.43
N GLY A 17 20.85 -2.50 3.53
CA GLY A 17 22.12 -3.16 3.81
C GLY A 17 22.07 -4.67 4.09
N SER A 18 22.26 -5.46 3.04
CA SER A 18 23.10 -6.65 3.15
C SER A 18 23.76 -6.95 1.80
N ASN A 19 25.08 -7.19 1.83
CA ASN A 19 25.88 -7.66 0.71
C ASN A 19 25.49 -9.10 0.35
N GLN A 20 24.27 -9.33 -0.16
CA GLN A 20 23.88 -10.57 -0.83
C GLN A 20 22.90 -10.26 -1.97
N ASN A 21 23.21 -10.79 -3.16
CA ASN A 21 22.43 -10.67 -4.40
C ASN A 21 21.09 -11.41 -4.31
N VAL A 22 20.15 -10.88 -3.53
CA VAL A 22 18.75 -11.31 -3.55
C VAL A 22 17.94 -10.14 -4.09
N THR A 23 17.75 -10.11 -5.40
CA THR A 23 16.75 -9.25 -6.04
C THR A 23 15.37 -9.83 -5.75
N ASP A 24 14.90 -9.68 -4.52
CA ASP A 24 13.47 -9.85 -4.23
C ASP A 24 12.73 -8.81 -5.08
N ALA A 25 12.01 -9.27 -6.10
CA ALA A 25 11.31 -8.39 -7.02
C ALA A 25 10.32 -7.51 -6.25
N VAL A 26 10.42 -6.20 -6.44
CA VAL A 26 9.45 -5.26 -5.90
C VAL A 26 8.14 -5.42 -6.68
N MET A 27 7.09 -5.86 -6.00
CA MET A 27 5.76 -5.96 -6.58
C MET A 27 4.92 -4.74 -6.15
N PRO A 28 4.70 -3.76 -7.04
CA PRO A 28 3.89 -2.59 -6.71
C PRO A 28 2.44 -3.04 -6.46
N HIS A 29 1.94 -2.78 -5.26
CA HIS A 29 0.58 -3.14 -4.87
C HIS A 29 0.00 -2.05 -3.97
N ILE A 30 -1.33 -1.97 -3.94
CA ILE A 30 -2.08 -1.09 -3.05
C ILE A 30 -2.80 -1.96 -2.03
N THR A 31 -2.63 -1.64 -0.75
CA THR A 31 -3.42 -2.27 0.30
C THR A 31 -4.78 -1.57 0.37
N VAL A 32 -5.85 -2.27 0.03
CA VAL A 32 -7.23 -1.73 0.05
C VAL A 32 -7.95 -1.95 1.38
N VAL A 33 -7.48 -2.88 2.21
CA VAL A 33 -8.09 -3.27 3.49
C VAL A 33 -7.01 -3.70 4.48
N PHE A 34 -7.18 -3.37 5.77
CA PHE A 34 -6.31 -3.80 6.86
C PHE A 34 -7.12 -4.46 8.00
N LYS A 35 -6.52 -5.43 8.70
CA LYS A 35 -7.11 -6.14 9.86
C LYS A 35 -8.43 -6.88 9.58
N LEU A 36 -8.50 -7.59 8.47
CA LEU A 36 -9.66 -8.43 8.17
C LEU A 36 -9.55 -9.80 8.87
N THR A 37 -10.66 -10.32 9.43
CA THR A 37 -10.69 -11.71 9.91
C THR A 37 -10.61 -12.67 8.73
N LYS A 38 -10.16 -13.91 8.95
CA LYS A 38 -10.08 -14.92 7.88
C LYS A 38 -11.43 -15.15 7.17
N HIS A 39 -12.52 -15.15 7.94
CA HIS A 39 -13.87 -15.33 7.40
C HIS A 39 -14.27 -14.17 6.48
N ASN A 40 -14.09 -12.93 6.96
CA ASN A 40 -14.42 -11.73 6.19
C ASN A 40 -13.52 -11.61 4.95
N PHE A 41 -12.26 -12.04 5.04
CA PHE A 41 -11.35 -12.10 3.90
C PHE A 41 -11.85 -13.05 2.82
N LYS A 42 -12.28 -14.26 3.20
CA LYS A 42 -12.81 -15.22 2.23
C LYS A 42 -14.07 -14.68 1.55
N ALA A 43 -14.97 -14.04 2.31
CA ALA A 43 -16.18 -13.43 1.77
C ALA A 43 -15.86 -12.28 0.79
N ALA A 44 -14.96 -11.37 1.17
CA ALA A 44 -14.53 -10.28 0.31
C ALA A 44 -13.82 -10.80 -0.94
N LEU A 45 -12.92 -11.78 -0.80
CA LEU A 45 -12.25 -12.38 -1.96
C LEU A 45 -13.26 -12.97 -2.94
N GLN A 46 -14.25 -13.72 -2.47
CA GLN A 46 -15.30 -14.28 -3.31
C GLN A 46 -16.14 -13.19 -4.03
N GLU A 47 -16.35 -12.04 -3.40
CA GLU A 47 -17.08 -10.91 -4.00
C GLU A 47 -16.25 -10.21 -5.09
N PHE A 48 -14.94 -10.02 -4.85
CA PHE A 48 -14.09 -9.14 -5.64
C PHE A 48 -13.15 -9.87 -6.61
N GLU A 49 -12.95 -11.19 -6.50
CA GLU A 49 -11.98 -11.95 -7.32
C GLU A 49 -12.24 -11.84 -8.83
N ASN A 50 -13.51 -11.71 -9.22
CA ASN A 50 -13.92 -11.62 -10.63
C ASN A 50 -14.16 -10.18 -11.09
N GLN A 51 -13.97 -9.19 -10.20
CA GLN A 51 -14.13 -7.79 -10.55
C GLN A 51 -12.81 -7.25 -11.11
N GLN A 52 -12.81 -6.92 -12.40
CA GLN A 52 -11.67 -6.23 -12.98
C GLN A 52 -11.70 -4.76 -12.58
N LEU A 53 -10.56 -4.28 -12.10
CA LEU A 53 -10.37 -2.91 -11.68
C LEU A 53 -9.12 -2.38 -12.37
N TYR A 54 -9.30 -1.47 -13.32
CA TYR A 54 -8.21 -0.84 -14.03
C TYR A 54 -8.15 0.64 -13.65
N PHE A 55 -6.98 1.07 -13.19
CA PHE A 55 -6.68 2.47 -12.93
C PHE A 55 -5.31 2.80 -13.49
N GLU A 56 -5.21 3.96 -14.13
CA GLU A 56 -3.96 4.59 -14.48
C GLU A 56 -3.90 5.91 -13.72
N PHE A 57 -2.83 6.12 -12.97
CA PHE A 57 -2.61 7.36 -12.25
C PHE A 57 -1.12 7.65 -12.15
N THR A 58 -0.80 8.94 -12.05
CA THR A 58 0.54 9.41 -11.75
C THR A 58 0.59 9.85 -10.30
N ALA A 59 1.46 9.23 -9.50
CA ALA A 59 1.70 9.68 -8.14
C ALA A 59 2.49 10.99 -8.18
N SER A 60 1.86 12.12 -7.83
CA SER A 60 2.50 13.44 -7.91
C SER A 60 3.50 13.72 -6.79
N TYR A 61 3.44 12.93 -5.71
CA TYR A 61 4.24 13.15 -4.49
C TYR A 61 4.68 11.83 -3.88
N LEU A 62 5.86 11.85 -3.26
CA LEU A 62 6.31 10.83 -2.32
C LEU A 62 6.32 11.42 -0.91
N THR A 63 5.64 10.76 0.02
CA THR A 63 5.55 11.23 1.40
C THR A 63 6.44 10.40 2.32
N LEU A 64 7.31 11.07 3.08
CA LEU A 64 8.00 10.44 4.20
C LEU A 64 7.07 10.41 5.42
N LEU A 65 6.83 9.21 5.93
CA LEU A 65 6.02 8.98 7.13
C LEU A 65 6.92 8.58 8.31
N LEU A 66 6.62 9.12 9.49
CA LEU A 66 7.23 8.71 10.75
C LEU A 66 6.21 7.99 11.62
N ARG A 67 6.59 6.82 12.14
CA ARG A 67 5.73 6.04 13.02
C ARG A 67 5.96 6.42 14.49
N ASP A 68 4.93 6.85 15.19
CA ASP A 68 4.97 7.21 16.63
C ASP A 68 4.50 6.07 17.56
N GLY A 69 4.59 4.84 17.06
CA GLY A 69 4.09 3.63 17.71
C GLY A 69 2.74 3.19 17.18
N LYS A 70 1.73 4.09 17.19
CA LYS A 70 0.34 3.76 16.80
C LYS A 70 -0.05 4.32 15.43
N HIS A 71 0.45 5.49 15.07
CA HIS A 71 0.05 6.19 13.85
C HIS A 71 1.25 6.48 12.97
N TRP A 72 0.94 6.79 11.71
CA TRP A 72 1.90 7.32 10.75
C TRP A 72 1.65 8.82 10.61
N ASN A 73 2.66 9.62 10.93
CA ASN A 73 2.61 11.06 10.80
C ASN A 73 3.34 11.49 9.53
N VAL A 74 2.74 12.39 8.78
CA VAL A 74 3.38 13.02 7.61
C VAL A 74 4.53 13.90 8.11
N LYS A 75 5.75 13.59 7.66
CA LYS A 75 6.93 14.41 7.97
C LYS A 75 7.22 15.41 6.87
N ILE A 76 7.23 14.94 5.61
CA ILE A 76 7.50 15.77 4.45
C ILE A 76 6.89 15.13 3.20
N ASN A 77 6.38 15.97 2.30
CA ASN A 77 6.01 15.60 0.94
C ASN A 77 7.13 16.03 -0.02
N LEU A 78 7.55 15.11 -0.87
CA LEU A 78 8.54 15.31 -1.91
C LEU A 78 7.77 15.37 -3.24
N CYS A 79 7.89 16.48 -3.96
CA CYS A 79 7.28 16.68 -5.28
C CYS A 79 8.29 16.36 -6.38
N ASN A 80 7.82 15.94 -7.56
CA ASN A 80 8.61 15.68 -8.77
C ASN A 80 9.60 14.50 -8.66
N ILE A 81 9.06 13.28 -8.59
CA ILE A 81 9.82 12.06 -8.93
C ILE A 81 9.55 11.70 -10.39
#